data_AF-B2KBL6-F1
#
_entry.id   AF-B2KBL6-F1
#
_cell.length_a   1.000
_cell.length_b   1.000
_cell.length_c   1.000
_cell.angle_alpha   90.00
_cell.angle_beta   90.00
_cell.angle_gamma   90.00
#
_symmetry.space_group_name_H-M   'P 1'
#
loop_
_entity.id
_entity.type
_entity.pdbx_description
1 polymer ?
#
loop_
_entity_poly.entity_id
_entity_poly.type
_entity_poly.pdbx_seq_one_letter_code
_entity_poly.pdbx_strand_id
1 'polypeptide(L)'
;MNLTEWKEKCSAAEAEYRDIISNAASSDALEAARVNCLGRKGVLTELLKNLKDFTIEEKKEAGPLGNKIKKDLEDAFYSKKNALESAALNEELAKTNIDLTLPGWPVANGHKHPLTIAMDRMTAILSKLGFVWAEGPQIEEEKYNFDFLNIPLHHPARDVQDTLIIGGGAKKGMVLRSHTSNVQVRYMEKNKPPLRIMSPGKVFRRDDIDASHSPVFHQIEGLYVDKNVSLADLKSDLTAFMKGLFGNKAEVRFRPSFFPFTEPSVEVDVKCVFCDGKSPCSFCKGTGWKEMLGAGIVHPNVLRNVGIDPEIYSGYAFGMGVERLAMLMLGIKDIRAFYENDLRIWKQF
;
A
#
# COMPACT_ATOMS: atom_id res chain seq x y z
N MET A 1 57.04 -52.35 -36.93
CA MET A 1 55.89 -51.69 -37.56
C MET A 1 56.45 -50.52 -38.34
N ASN A 2 56.26 -50.49 -39.65
CA ASN A 2 56.72 -49.37 -40.48
C ASN A 2 55.72 -48.19 -40.38
N LEU A 3 56.12 -47.01 -40.87
CA LEU A 3 55.30 -45.79 -40.82
C LEU A 3 53.95 -45.92 -41.54
N THR A 4 53.89 -46.66 -42.65
CA THR A 4 52.66 -46.88 -43.42
C THR A 4 51.67 -47.73 -42.64
N GLU A 5 52.11 -48.86 -42.07
CA GLU A 5 51.30 -49.74 -41.22
C GLU A 5 50.79 -49.01 -39.96
N TRP A 6 51.60 -48.11 -39.39
CA TRP A 6 51.20 -47.32 -38.23
C TRP A 6 50.09 -46.33 -38.58
N LYS A 7 50.21 -45.64 -39.72
CA LYS A 7 49.19 -44.70 -40.22
C LYS A 7 47.87 -45.43 -40.50
N GLU A 8 47.91 -46.57 -41.17
CA GLU A 8 46.72 -47.39 -41.44
C GLU A 8 46.02 -47.84 -40.15
N LYS A 9 46.78 -48.30 -39.15
CA LYS A 9 46.23 -48.68 -37.85
C LYS A 9 45.63 -47.51 -37.07
N CYS A 10 46.23 -46.32 -37.15
CA CYS A 10 45.68 -45.13 -36.51
C CYS A 10 44.39 -44.66 -37.19
N SER A 11 44.34 -44.65 -38.53
CA SER A 11 43.13 -44.29 -39.28
C SER A 11 42.00 -45.32 -39.09
N ALA A 12 42.33 -46.61 -39.00
CA ALA A 12 41.37 -47.66 -38.69
C ALA A 12 40.79 -47.48 -37.28
N ALA A 13 41.64 -47.21 -36.29
CA ALA A 13 41.20 -46.93 -34.92
C ALA A 13 40.36 -45.64 -34.84
N GLU A 14 40.72 -44.60 -35.58
CA GLU A 14 39.92 -43.37 -35.66
C GLU A 14 38.51 -43.64 -36.21
N ALA A 15 38.40 -44.35 -37.33
CA ALA A 15 37.12 -44.68 -37.95
C ALA A 15 36.25 -45.56 -37.03
N GLU A 16 36.84 -46.61 -36.45
CA GLU A 16 36.16 -47.53 -35.54
C GLU A 16 35.63 -46.81 -34.30
N TYR A 17 36.48 -46.07 -33.58
CA TYR A 17 36.06 -45.42 -32.34
C TYR A 17 35.16 -44.22 -32.59
N ARG A 18 35.25 -43.56 -33.74
CA ARG A 18 34.29 -42.50 -34.13
C ARG A 18 32.89 -43.07 -34.34
N ASP A 19 32.78 -44.27 -34.93
CA ASP A 19 31.49 -44.96 -35.08
C ASP A 19 30.95 -45.43 -33.73
N ILE A 20 31.79 -46.05 -32.89
CA ILE A 20 31.41 -46.48 -31.53
C ILE A 20 30.93 -45.28 -30.69
N ILE A 21 31.64 -44.15 -30.73
CA ILE A 21 31.24 -42.92 -30.03
C ILE A 21 29.90 -42.41 -30.58
N SER A 22 29.73 -42.36 -31.91
CA SER A 22 28.48 -41.89 -32.53
C SER A 22 27.28 -42.75 -32.13
N ASN A 23 27.47 -44.07 -32.03
CA ASN A 23 26.42 -45.04 -31.75
C ASN A 23 26.26 -45.38 -30.25
N ALA A 24 27.05 -44.78 -29.36
CA ALA A 24 26.94 -44.99 -27.93
C ALA A 24 25.54 -44.58 -27.41
N ALA A 25 24.81 -45.55 -26.85
CA ALA A 25 23.44 -45.38 -26.37
C ALA A 25 23.33 -44.99 -24.89
N SER A 26 24.45 -45.02 -24.14
CA SER A 26 24.49 -44.65 -22.73
C SER A 26 25.81 -43.99 -22.36
N SER A 27 25.82 -43.26 -21.25
CA SER A 27 27.04 -42.65 -20.69
C SER A 27 28.10 -43.70 -20.37
N ASP A 28 27.68 -44.87 -19.87
CA ASP A 28 28.57 -46.01 -19.58
C ASP A 28 29.19 -46.60 -20.86
N ALA A 29 28.40 -46.73 -21.94
CA ALA A 29 28.91 -47.22 -23.23
C ALA A 29 29.89 -46.23 -23.86
N LEU A 30 29.61 -44.93 -23.72
CA LEU A 30 30.50 -43.87 -24.21
C LEU A 30 31.81 -43.81 -23.41
N GLU A 31 31.75 -43.97 -22.09
CA GLU A 31 32.93 -44.00 -21.22
C GLU A 31 33.78 -45.26 -21.44
N ALA A 32 33.15 -46.41 -21.67
CA ALA A 32 33.84 -47.64 -22.07
C ALA A 32 34.60 -47.44 -23.39
N ALA A 33 33.99 -46.78 -24.38
CA ALA A 33 34.64 -46.44 -25.65
C ALA A 33 35.85 -45.51 -25.44
N ARG A 34 35.73 -44.51 -24.56
CA ARG A 34 36.84 -43.61 -24.20
C ARG A 34 38.00 -44.35 -23.54
N VAL A 35 37.70 -45.22 -22.57
CA VAL A 35 38.72 -46.00 -21.85
C VAL A 35 39.44 -46.97 -22.80
N ASN A 36 38.70 -47.64 -23.69
CA ASN A 36 39.27 -48.59 -24.65
C ASN A 36 40.11 -47.90 -25.75
N CYS A 37 39.80 -46.66 -26.12
CA CYS A 37 40.56 -45.91 -27.13
C CYS A 37 41.71 -45.10 -26.54
N LEU A 38 41.38 -44.22 -25.58
CA LEU A 38 42.23 -43.14 -25.04
C LEU A 38 42.76 -43.43 -23.64
N GLY A 39 42.35 -44.54 -23.01
CA GLY A 39 42.84 -44.94 -21.69
C GLY A 39 44.32 -45.32 -21.67
N ARG A 40 44.86 -45.61 -20.49
CA ARG A 40 46.30 -45.92 -20.29
C ARG A 40 46.79 -47.14 -21.08
N LYS A 41 45.88 -48.08 -21.37
CA LYS A 41 46.07 -49.29 -22.19
C LYS A 41 45.19 -49.26 -23.45
N GLY A 42 44.72 -48.08 -23.85
CA GLY A 42 43.82 -47.94 -24.98
C GLY A 42 44.52 -48.14 -26.32
N VAL A 43 43.76 -48.53 -27.34
CA VAL A 43 44.27 -48.86 -28.68
C VAL A 43 45.11 -47.72 -29.25
N LEU A 44 44.62 -46.47 -29.19
CA LEU A 44 45.36 -45.31 -29.69
C LEU A 44 46.56 -44.96 -28.79
N THR A 45 46.43 -45.10 -27.47
CA THR A 45 47.53 -44.86 -26.52
C THR A 45 48.69 -45.82 -26.71
N GLU A 46 48.43 -47.10 -26.98
CA GLU A 46 49.48 -48.09 -27.30
C GLU A 46 50.11 -47.81 -28.68
N LEU A 47 49.32 -47.43 -29.68
CA LEU A 47 49.83 -47.00 -30.98
C LEU A 47 50.75 -45.77 -30.86
N LEU A 48 50.40 -44.80 -30.02
CA LEU A 48 51.23 -43.62 -29.75
C LEU A 48 52.49 -43.96 -28.95
N LYS A 49 52.48 -44.96 -28.05
CA LYS A 49 53.69 -45.43 -27.34
C LYS A 49 54.71 -46.05 -28.28
N ASN A 50 54.26 -46.73 -29.33
CA ASN A 50 55.14 -47.34 -30.33
C ASN A 50 55.96 -46.30 -31.11
N LEU A 51 55.57 -45.02 -31.10
CA LEU A 51 56.35 -43.93 -31.69
C LEU A 51 57.76 -43.81 -31.11
N LYS A 52 58.03 -44.33 -29.92
CA LYS A 52 59.38 -44.32 -29.32
C LYS A 52 60.42 -45.04 -30.19
N ASP A 53 60.01 -46.06 -30.93
CA ASP A 53 60.86 -46.95 -31.72
C ASP A 53 61.11 -46.44 -33.16
N PHE A 54 60.59 -45.27 -33.52
CA PHE A 54 60.69 -44.66 -34.85
C PHE A 54 61.91 -43.73 -34.98
N THR A 55 62.39 -43.52 -36.21
CA THR A 55 63.47 -42.56 -36.52
C THR A 55 63.03 -41.11 -36.32
N ILE A 56 63.98 -40.18 -36.30
CA ILE A 56 63.71 -38.75 -36.09
C ILE A 56 62.87 -38.17 -37.24
N GLU A 57 63.10 -38.59 -38.48
CA GLU A 57 62.28 -38.16 -39.63
C GLU A 57 60.86 -38.70 -39.56
N GLU A 58 60.68 -39.98 -39.23
CA GLU A 58 59.34 -40.59 -39.13
C GLU A 58 58.54 -40.02 -37.94
N LYS A 59 59.20 -39.70 -36.82
CA LYS A 59 58.58 -39.04 -35.66
C LYS A 59 58.03 -37.65 -35.99
N LYS A 60 58.70 -36.89 -36.87
CA LYS A 60 58.23 -35.56 -37.30
C LYS A 60 56.92 -35.63 -38.08
N GLU A 61 56.66 -36.73 -38.78
CA GLU A 61 55.41 -36.92 -39.53
C GLU A 61 54.32 -37.60 -38.69
N ALA A 62 54.67 -38.64 -37.93
CA ALA A 62 53.71 -39.44 -37.17
C ALA A 62 53.17 -38.74 -35.91
N GLY A 63 53.99 -37.93 -35.23
CA GLY A 63 53.61 -37.23 -33.99
C GLY A 63 52.43 -36.25 -34.17
N PRO A 64 52.49 -35.32 -35.15
CA PRO A 64 51.38 -34.40 -35.43
C PRO A 64 50.09 -35.11 -35.82
N LEU A 65 50.18 -36.17 -36.64
CA LEU A 65 49.02 -36.94 -37.07
C LEU A 65 48.35 -37.66 -35.90
N GLY A 66 49.13 -38.32 -35.05
CA GLY A 66 48.62 -39.00 -33.86
C GLY A 66 47.96 -38.06 -32.86
N ASN A 67 48.55 -36.87 -32.65
CA ASN A 67 47.95 -35.84 -31.80
C ASN A 67 46.66 -35.27 -32.38
N LYS A 68 46.56 -35.14 -33.71
CA LYS A 68 45.34 -34.71 -34.39
C LYS A 68 44.22 -35.72 -34.21
N ILE A 69 44.48 -36.99 -34.52
CA ILE A 69 43.50 -38.09 -34.35
C ILE A 69 43.01 -38.17 -32.90
N LYS A 70 43.95 -38.07 -31.95
CA LYS A 70 43.61 -38.04 -30.53
C LYS A 70 42.65 -36.90 -30.20
N LYS A 71 42.94 -35.69 -30.67
CA LYS A 71 42.09 -34.51 -30.45
C LYS A 71 40.72 -34.67 -31.10
N ASP A 72 40.66 -35.15 -32.34
CA ASP A 72 39.41 -35.33 -33.09
C ASP A 72 38.49 -36.35 -32.39
N LEU A 73 39.05 -37.41 -31.80
CA LEU A 73 38.30 -38.38 -30.98
C LEU A 73 37.90 -37.83 -29.60
N GLU A 74 38.76 -37.04 -28.95
CA GLU A 74 38.41 -36.33 -27.71
C GLU A 74 37.24 -35.37 -27.94
N ASP A 75 37.29 -34.57 -29.00
CA ASP A 75 36.24 -33.62 -29.38
C ASP A 75 34.93 -34.36 -29.71
N ALA A 76 35.00 -35.47 -30.46
CA ALA A 76 33.84 -36.32 -30.75
C ALA A 76 33.22 -36.92 -29.48
N PHE A 77 34.05 -37.38 -28.54
CA PHE A 77 33.60 -37.89 -27.24
C PHE A 77 32.88 -36.80 -26.45
N TYR A 78 33.48 -35.62 -26.29
CA TYR A 78 32.85 -34.53 -25.53
C TYR A 78 31.55 -34.05 -26.17
N SER A 79 31.51 -33.97 -27.51
CA SER A 79 30.29 -33.63 -28.23
C SER A 79 29.17 -34.65 -27.99
N LYS A 80 29.46 -35.95 -28.06
CA LYS A 80 28.47 -37.00 -27.80
C LYS A 80 28.04 -37.01 -26.34
N LYS A 81 28.98 -36.83 -25.40
CA LYS A 81 28.70 -36.76 -23.97
C LYS A 81 27.72 -35.63 -23.65
N ASN A 82 27.99 -34.42 -24.13
CA ASN A 82 27.11 -33.27 -23.93
C ASN A 82 25.71 -33.51 -24.54
N ALA A 83 25.63 -34.19 -25.69
CA ALA A 83 24.36 -34.53 -26.31
C ALA A 83 23.55 -35.53 -25.48
N LEU A 84 24.19 -36.57 -24.93
CA LEU A 84 23.54 -37.54 -24.05
C LEU A 84 23.09 -36.91 -22.72
N GLU A 85 23.92 -36.08 -22.10
CA GLU A 85 23.58 -35.35 -20.87
C GLU A 85 22.40 -34.39 -21.10
N SER A 86 22.41 -33.65 -22.22
CA SER A 86 21.30 -32.74 -22.58
C SER A 86 20.02 -33.51 -22.88
N ALA A 87 20.10 -34.65 -23.55
CA ALA A 87 18.94 -35.50 -23.82
C ALA A 87 18.33 -36.06 -22.53
N ALA A 88 19.16 -36.55 -21.61
CA ALA A 88 18.71 -37.05 -20.30
C ALA A 88 18.05 -35.93 -19.47
N LEU A 89 18.67 -34.74 -19.43
CA LEU A 89 18.10 -33.58 -18.73
C LEU A 89 16.76 -33.17 -19.34
N ASN A 90 16.65 -33.10 -20.66
CA ASN A 90 15.39 -32.75 -21.32
C ASN A 90 14.30 -33.80 -21.09
N GLU A 91 14.65 -35.08 -21.02
CA GLU A 91 13.70 -36.15 -20.67
C GLU A 91 13.20 -36.00 -19.21
N GLU A 92 14.10 -35.67 -18.28
CA GLU A 92 13.75 -35.40 -16.88
C GLU A 92 12.87 -34.14 -16.74
N LEU A 93 13.19 -33.07 -17.47
CA LEU A 93 12.38 -31.87 -17.53
C LEU A 93 11.01 -32.15 -18.16
N ALA A 94 10.93 -33.00 -19.20
CA ALA A 94 9.67 -33.38 -19.83
C ALA A 94 8.77 -34.23 -18.91
N LYS A 95 9.34 -34.96 -17.93
CA LYS A 95 8.58 -35.64 -16.87
C LYS A 95 7.95 -34.64 -15.89
N THR A 96 8.51 -33.44 -15.80
CA THR A 96 8.04 -32.38 -14.92
C THR A 96 6.93 -31.57 -15.61
N ASN A 97 5.70 -32.06 -15.54
CA ASN A 97 4.53 -31.35 -16.04
C ASN A 97 3.86 -30.55 -14.89
N ILE A 98 4.54 -29.52 -14.40
CA ILE A 98 3.98 -28.61 -13.38
C ILE A 98 3.20 -27.51 -14.09
N ASP A 99 1.92 -27.39 -13.77
CA ASP A 99 1.12 -26.24 -14.19
C ASP A 99 1.49 -25.00 -13.37
N LEU A 100 2.33 -24.14 -13.96
CA LEU A 100 2.77 -22.87 -13.35
C LEU A 100 1.64 -21.83 -13.25
N THR A 101 0.45 -22.10 -13.79
CA THR A 101 -0.72 -21.22 -13.67
C THR A 101 -1.58 -21.54 -12.45
N LEU A 102 -1.31 -22.66 -11.76
CA LEU A 102 -1.99 -22.99 -10.52
C LEU A 102 -1.74 -21.90 -9.46
N PRO A 103 -2.78 -21.49 -8.72
CA PRO A 103 -2.60 -20.55 -7.63
C PRO A 103 -1.66 -21.16 -6.59
N GLY A 104 -0.71 -20.36 -6.11
CA GLY A 104 0.11 -20.73 -4.97
C GLY A 104 -0.73 -20.96 -3.72
N TRP A 105 -0.09 -21.42 -2.65
CA TRP A 105 -0.77 -21.60 -1.37
C TRP A 105 -1.34 -20.27 -0.89
N PRO A 106 -2.64 -20.20 -0.56
CA PRO A 106 -3.28 -18.94 -0.24
C PRO A 106 -2.70 -18.38 1.06
N VAL A 107 -2.18 -17.16 0.99
CA VAL A 107 -1.84 -16.35 2.17
C VAL A 107 -2.87 -15.24 2.25
N ALA A 108 -3.62 -15.19 3.36
CA ALA A 108 -4.63 -14.15 3.54
C ALA A 108 -3.95 -12.79 3.75
N ASN A 109 -4.23 -11.84 2.87
CA ASN A 109 -3.84 -10.46 3.07
C ASN A 109 -4.72 -9.81 4.14
N GLY A 110 -4.12 -8.96 4.97
CA GLY A 110 -4.87 -8.11 5.88
C GLY A 110 -5.57 -6.98 5.14
N HIS A 111 -6.72 -6.54 5.66
CA HIS A 111 -7.49 -5.43 5.11
C HIS A 111 -7.59 -4.32 6.15
N LYS A 112 -7.47 -3.06 5.73
CA LYS A 112 -7.70 -1.92 6.62
C LYS A 112 -9.21 -1.69 6.76
N HIS A 113 -9.64 -1.21 7.93
CA HIS A 113 -11.03 -0.79 8.09
C HIS A 113 -11.36 0.35 7.13
N PRO A 114 -12.56 0.39 6.50
CA PRO A 114 -12.95 1.47 5.59
C PRO A 114 -12.83 2.87 6.19
N LEU A 115 -13.18 3.04 7.48
CA LEU A 115 -13.00 4.31 8.19
C LEU A 115 -11.53 4.68 8.35
N THR A 116 -10.63 3.70 8.56
CA THR A 116 -9.19 3.96 8.64
C THR A 116 -8.66 4.45 7.30
N ILE A 117 -9.07 3.83 6.19
CA ILE A 117 -8.68 4.27 4.84
C ILE A 117 -9.16 5.69 4.56
N ALA A 118 -10.42 5.98 4.91
CA ALA A 118 -10.99 7.31 4.75
C ALA A 118 -10.26 8.36 5.62
N MET A 119 -10.03 8.05 6.89
CA MET A 119 -9.33 8.92 7.84
C MET A 119 -7.87 9.16 7.43
N ASP A 120 -7.13 8.12 7.04
CA ASP A 120 -5.75 8.22 6.54
C ASP A 120 -5.70 9.17 5.33
N ARG A 121 -6.67 9.06 4.41
CA ARG A 121 -6.73 9.92 3.23
C ARG A 121 -7.06 11.38 3.58
N MET A 122 -8.03 11.62 4.46
CA MET A 122 -8.38 12.98 4.90
C MET A 122 -7.22 13.65 5.64
N THR A 123 -6.63 12.95 6.60
CA THR A 123 -5.51 13.46 7.41
C THR A 123 -4.25 13.68 6.57
N ALA A 124 -3.99 12.85 5.56
CA ALA A 124 -2.89 13.05 4.62
C ALA A 124 -3.05 14.34 3.80
N ILE A 125 -4.27 14.70 3.40
CA ILE A 125 -4.54 15.96 2.68
C ILE A 125 -4.37 17.15 3.62
N LEU A 126 -4.92 17.08 4.84
CA LEU A 126 -4.73 18.14 5.85
C LEU A 126 -3.25 18.35 6.20
N SER A 127 -2.47 17.27 6.29
CA SER A 127 -1.02 17.35 6.52
C SER A 127 -0.30 18.10 5.41
N LYS A 128 -0.70 17.89 4.14
CA LYS A 128 -0.15 18.64 2.99
C LYS A 128 -0.56 20.13 3.01
N LEU A 129 -1.68 20.46 3.64
CA LEU A 129 -2.09 21.84 3.91
C LEU A 129 -1.38 22.44 5.15
N GLY A 130 -0.49 21.69 5.81
CA GLY A 130 0.30 22.17 6.93
C GLY A 130 -0.36 22.04 8.30
N PHE A 131 -1.44 21.27 8.41
CA PHE A 131 -2.04 20.92 9.70
C PHE A 131 -1.23 19.82 10.40
N VAL A 132 -0.98 20.00 11.70
CA VAL A 132 -0.32 18.99 12.54
C VAL A 132 -1.30 18.27 13.44
N TRP A 133 -0.97 17.05 13.84
CA TRP A 133 -1.85 16.23 14.67
C TRP A 133 -1.95 16.74 16.11
N ALA A 134 -3.17 16.80 16.65
CA ALA A 134 -3.45 17.12 18.05
C ALA A 134 -4.43 16.09 18.64
N GLU A 135 -4.15 15.66 19.87
CA GLU A 135 -4.96 14.67 20.59
C GLU A 135 -5.50 15.22 21.91
N GLY A 136 -6.62 14.66 22.34
CA GLY A 136 -7.19 14.94 23.65
C GLY A 136 -8.16 13.84 24.08
N PRO A 137 -8.62 13.91 25.33
CA PRO A 137 -9.37 12.84 25.95
C PRO A 137 -10.77 12.69 25.34
N GLN A 138 -11.33 11.48 25.43
CA GLN A 138 -12.70 11.16 25.02
C GLN A 138 -13.73 11.43 26.12
N ILE A 139 -13.33 11.20 27.37
CA ILE A 139 -14.07 11.64 28.57
C ILE A 139 -13.56 13.04 28.90
N GLU A 140 -14.47 14.01 28.97
CA GLU A 140 -14.12 15.41 29.06
C GLU A 140 -14.93 16.14 30.14
N GLU A 141 -14.35 17.19 30.72
CA GLU A 141 -15.08 18.10 31.60
C GLU A 141 -16.01 18.99 30.77
N GLU A 142 -17.21 19.28 31.28
CA GLU A 142 -18.20 20.14 30.59
C GLU A 142 -17.62 21.49 30.13
N LYS A 143 -16.68 22.05 30.89
CA LYS A 143 -16.02 23.32 30.53
C LYS A 143 -15.24 23.26 29.21
N TYR A 144 -14.59 22.14 28.93
CA TYR A 144 -13.81 21.94 27.71
C TYR A 144 -14.67 21.51 26.54
N ASN A 145 -15.77 20.79 26.81
CA ASN A 145 -16.71 20.39 25.77
C ASN A 145 -17.71 21.50 25.43
N PHE A 146 -17.96 22.48 26.30
CA PHE A 146 -18.99 23.48 26.06
C PHE A 146 -18.62 24.91 26.48
N ASP A 147 -18.24 25.16 27.74
CA ASP A 147 -18.11 26.53 28.26
C ASP A 147 -17.08 27.34 27.48
N PHE A 148 -15.88 26.78 27.28
CA PHE A 148 -14.80 27.44 26.55
C PHE A 148 -15.11 27.65 25.07
N LEU A 149 -16.05 26.88 24.51
CA LEU A 149 -16.55 26.99 23.15
C LEU A 149 -17.76 27.95 23.05
N ASN A 150 -17.99 28.79 24.05
CA ASN A 150 -19.03 29.82 24.04
C ASN A 150 -20.45 29.22 23.85
N ILE A 151 -20.65 27.95 24.22
CA ILE A 151 -21.95 27.29 24.19
C ILE A 151 -22.62 27.58 25.55
N PRO A 152 -23.76 28.26 25.67
CA PRO A 152 -24.34 28.57 26.98
C PRO A 152 -25.03 27.36 27.63
N LEU A 153 -25.29 27.42 28.95
CA LEU A 153 -25.94 26.35 29.73
C LEU A 153 -27.31 25.92 29.19
N HIS A 154 -28.07 26.87 28.62
CA HIS A 154 -29.41 26.64 28.06
C HIS A 154 -29.37 26.25 26.57
N HIS A 155 -28.18 25.99 26.00
CA HIS A 155 -28.07 25.58 24.61
C HIS A 155 -28.52 24.13 24.43
N PRO A 156 -29.32 23.80 23.38
CA PRO A 156 -29.81 22.43 23.13
C PRO A 156 -28.70 21.37 23.12
N ALA A 157 -27.53 21.69 22.57
CA ALA A 157 -26.39 20.77 22.55
C ALA A 157 -25.90 20.29 23.93
N ARG A 158 -26.30 20.94 25.04
CA ARG A 158 -26.01 20.50 26.41
C ARG A 158 -27.11 19.62 27.01
N ASP A 159 -28.23 19.45 26.33
CA ASP A 159 -29.33 18.64 26.80
C ASP A 159 -28.88 17.18 26.96
N VAL A 160 -29.40 16.52 28.01
CA VAL A 160 -29.22 15.08 28.27
C VAL A 160 -29.78 14.21 27.15
N GLN A 161 -30.64 14.78 26.30
CA GLN A 161 -31.13 14.13 25.09
C GLN A 161 -30.07 14.01 24.00
N ASP A 162 -29.07 14.90 23.95
CA ASP A 162 -28.04 14.93 22.91
C ASP A 162 -26.66 14.46 23.41
N THR A 163 -26.33 14.71 24.68
CA THR A 163 -25.01 14.45 25.26
C THR A 163 -25.04 13.31 26.29
N LEU A 164 -24.05 12.41 26.20
CA LEU A 164 -23.86 11.33 27.17
C LEU A 164 -23.11 11.83 28.41
N ILE A 165 -23.86 12.03 29.50
CA ILE A 165 -23.32 12.45 30.80
C ILE A 165 -22.85 11.22 31.60
N ILE A 166 -21.68 11.33 32.22
CA ILE A 166 -21.12 10.26 33.07
C ILE A 166 -21.57 10.51 34.51
N GLY A 167 -22.57 9.74 34.97
CA GLY A 167 -23.02 9.72 36.35
C GLY A 167 -22.20 8.77 37.24
N GLY A 168 -21.95 9.15 38.50
CA GLY A 168 -21.56 8.19 39.55
C GLY A 168 -20.06 8.03 39.87
N GLY A 169 -19.21 9.04 39.64
CA GLY A 169 -17.77 9.02 40.01
C GLY A 169 -17.32 10.14 40.95
N ALA A 170 -16.03 10.17 41.30
CA ALA A 170 -15.41 11.16 42.20
C ALA A 170 -15.42 12.61 41.66
N LYS A 171 -15.75 12.82 40.37
CA LYS A 171 -15.85 14.14 39.73
C LYS A 171 -17.22 14.28 39.05
N LYS A 172 -18.01 15.27 39.48
CA LYS A 172 -19.24 15.71 38.81
C LYS A 172 -18.89 16.55 37.58
N GLY A 173 -19.77 16.60 36.57
CA GLY A 173 -19.59 17.42 35.35
C GLY A 173 -18.70 16.79 34.28
N MET A 174 -18.72 15.46 34.17
CA MET A 174 -18.00 14.70 33.14
C MET A 174 -18.95 14.23 32.05
N VAL A 175 -18.53 14.36 30.80
CA VAL A 175 -19.28 13.92 29.61
C VAL A 175 -18.40 13.09 28.69
N LEU A 176 -19.00 12.26 27.85
CA LEU A 176 -18.33 11.81 26.63
C LEU A 176 -18.37 12.95 25.62
N ARG A 177 -17.22 13.29 25.02
CA ARG A 177 -17.14 14.44 24.13
C ARG A 177 -18.09 14.30 22.92
N SER A 178 -18.84 15.37 22.63
CA SER A 178 -19.79 15.40 21.51
C SER A 178 -19.16 15.84 20.18
N HIS A 179 -17.95 16.38 20.27
CA HIS A 179 -17.10 16.83 19.17
C HIS A 179 -15.63 16.82 19.63
N THR A 180 -14.70 16.92 18.69
CA THR A 180 -13.25 16.99 18.97
C THR A 180 -12.75 18.41 19.27
N SER A 181 -13.64 19.41 19.33
CA SER A 181 -13.29 20.80 19.65
C SER A 181 -12.67 20.97 21.05
N ASN A 182 -12.88 20.02 21.96
CA ASN A 182 -12.21 20.00 23.25
C ASN A 182 -10.67 19.95 23.11
N VAL A 183 -10.17 19.26 22.07
CA VAL A 183 -8.75 19.20 21.74
C VAL A 183 -8.23 20.57 21.35
N GLN A 184 -8.99 21.33 20.55
CA GLN A 184 -8.63 22.67 20.11
C GLN A 184 -8.41 23.61 21.29
N VAL A 185 -9.36 23.64 22.22
CA VAL A 185 -9.29 24.44 23.44
C VAL A 185 -8.06 24.09 24.26
N ARG A 186 -7.85 22.79 24.53
CA ARG A 186 -6.69 22.31 25.30
C ARG A 186 -5.36 22.61 24.60
N TYR A 187 -5.34 22.61 23.28
CA TYR A 187 -4.14 22.93 22.51
C TYR A 187 -3.83 24.42 22.60
N MET A 188 -4.83 25.29 22.46
CA MET A 188 -4.69 26.75 22.60
C MET A 188 -4.27 27.17 24.02
N GLU A 189 -4.74 26.49 25.08
CA GLU A 189 -4.28 26.78 26.46
C GLU A 189 -2.78 26.51 26.65
N LYS A 190 -2.23 25.53 25.94
CA LYS A 190 -0.84 25.07 26.11
C LYS A 190 0.14 25.69 25.11
N ASN A 191 -0.35 26.24 24.01
CA ASN A 191 0.47 26.69 22.89
C ASN A 191 0.01 28.07 22.43
N LYS A 192 0.97 28.93 22.09
CA LYS A 192 0.67 30.26 21.53
C LYS A 192 0.67 30.22 20.00
N PRO A 193 -0.16 31.05 19.32
CA PRO A 193 -0.10 31.20 17.87
C PRO A 193 1.29 31.51 17.32
N PRO A 194 1.62 31.07 16.08
CA PRO A 194 0.73 30.45 15.10
C PRO A 194 0.40 28.98 15.42
N LEU A 195 -0.89 28.62 15.30
CA LEU A 195 -1.40 27.27 15.52
C LEU A 195 -2.06 26.76 14.24
N ARG A 196 -1.72 25.55 13.78
CA ARG A 196 -2.42 24.90 12.68
C ARG A 196 -2.54 23.40 12.94
N ILE A 197 -3.66 22.98 13.52
CA ILE A 197 -3.83 21.63 14.05
C ILE A 197 -5.05 20.92 13.48
N MET A 198 -4.96 19.60 13.35
CA MET A 198 -6.10 18.71 13.12
C MET A 198 -6.27 17.76 14.31
N SER A 199 -7.51 17.51 14.68
CA SER A 199 -7.88 16.62 15.79
C SER A 199 -8.87 15.57 15.31
N PRO A 200 -8.38 14.46 14.73
CA PRO A 200 -9.21 13.31 14.41
C PRO A 200 -9.55 12.51 15.69
N GLY A 201 -10.77 12.01 15.80
CA GLY A 201 -11.10 11.10 16.89
C GLY A 201 -12.57 10.73 17.01
N LYS A 202 -12.84 9.77 17.91
CA LYS A 202 -14.19 9.32 18.26
C LYS A 202 -14.95 10.39 19.03
N VAL A 203 -16.21 10.54 18.71
CA VAL A 203 -17.17 11.42 19.39
C VAL A 203 -18.46 10.66 19.65
N PHE A 204 -19.24 11.17 20.58
CA PHE A 204 -20.37 10.45 21.14
C PHE A 204 -21.60 11.32 21.15
N ARG A 205 -22.72 10.79 20.69
CA ARG A 205 -24.03 11.44 20.75
C ARG A 205 -25.07 10.42 21.16
N ARG A 206 -26.15 10.89 21.78
CA ARG A 206 -27.28 10.02 22.13
C ARG A 206 -28.24 9.89 20.95
N ASP A 207 -27.71 9.44 19.82
CA ASP A 207 -28.46 9.20 18.60
C ASP A 207 -28.86 7.71 18.51
N ASP A 208 -30.08 7.44 18.05
CA ASP A 208 -30.49 6.08 17.71
C ASP A 208 -29.72 5.59 16.48
N ILE A 209 -29.43 4.29 16.45
CA ILE A 209 -28.73 3.67 15.32
C ILE A 209 -29.69 3.58 14.13
N ASP A 210 -29.38 4.32 13.07
CA ASP A 210 -30.10 4.27 11.79
C ASP A 210 -29.13 4.24 10.59
N ALA A 211 -29.63 4.40 9.37
CA ALA A 211 -28.79 4.34 8.16
C ALA A 211 -27.78 5.50 8.02
N SER A 212 -27.91 6.54 8.85
CA SER A 212 -27.14 7.79 8.83
C SER A 212 -26.58 8.24 10.19
N HIS A 213 -27.07 7.68 11.30
CA HIS A 213 -26.69 8.04 12.65
C HIS A 213 -26.18 6.83 13.44
N SER A 214 -25.23 7.09 14.33
CA SER A 214 -24.65 6.12 15.26
C SER A 214 -24.27 6.86 16.54
N PRO A 215 -24.47 6.25 17.73
CA PRO A 215 -24.12 6.89 19.00
C PRO A 215 -22.62 7.09 19.17
N VAL A 216 -21.81 6.37 18.39
CA VAL A 216 -20.37 6.55 18.25
C VAL A 216 -20.05 6.79 16.79
N PHE A 217 -19.30 7.85 16.52
CA PHE A 217 -18.78 8.14 15.18
C PHE A 217 -17.46 8.90 15.29
N HIS A 218 -16.82 9.21 14.16
CA HIS A 218 -15.53 9.88 14.14
C HIS A 218 -15.66 11.26 13.51
N GLN A 219 -14.98 12.23 14.10
CA GLN A 219 -14.83 13.55 13.53
C GLN A 219 -13.36 13.85 13.28
N ILE A 220 -13.12 14.72 12.31
CA ILE A 220 -11.87 15.42 12.15
C ILE A 220 -12.20 16.90 12.21
N GLU A 221 -11.62 17.57 13.18
CA GLU A 221 -11.66 19.02 13.23
C GLU A 221 -10.31 19.62 12.91
N GLY A 222 -10.32 20.81 12.32
CA GLY A 222 -9.14 21.61 12.09
C GLY A 222 -9.28 22.98 12.72
N LEU A 223 -8.17 23.51 13.22
CA LEU A 223 -8.04 24.86 13.75
C LEU A 223 -6.80 25.51 13.15
N TYR A 224 -6.95 26.73 12.63
CA TYR A 224 -5.84 27.59 12.23
C TYR A 224 -6.00 28.96 12.91
N VAL A 225 -4.99 29.38 13.68
CA VAL A 225 -4.96 30.68 14.39
C VAL A 225 -3.62 31.34 14.13
N ASP A 226 -3.64 32.53 13.55
CA ASP A 226 -2.47 33.38 13.30
C ASP A 226 -2.91 34.85 13.15
N LYS A 227 -1.98 35.75 12.83
CA LYS A 227 -2.29 37.14 12.50
C LYS A 227 -2.92 37.22 11.11
N ASN A 228 -3.98 38.03 10.97
CA ASN A 228 -4.64 38.32 9.69
C ASN A 228 -5.27 37.10 8.99
N VAL A 229 -5.70 36.09 9.73
CA VAL A 229 -6.48 34.96 9.18
C VAL A 229 -7.90 35.40 8.86
N SER A 230 -8.39 35.04 7.68
CA SER A 230 -9.68 35.49 7.16
C SER A 230 -10.56 34.34 6.66
N LEU A 231 -11.81 34.65 6.31
CA LEU A 231 -12.73 33.68 5.72
C LEU A 231 -12.27 33.22 4.32
N ALA A 232 -11.46 34.03 3.64
CA ALA A 232 -10.88 33.65 2.35
C ALA A 232 -9.89 32.48 2.51
N ASP A 233 -9.12 32.47 3.60
CA ASP A 233 -8.18 31.38 3.90
C ASP A 233 -8.94 30.07 4.16
N LEU A 234 -9.98 30.13 5.01
CA LEU A 234 -10.86 28.98 5.26
C LEU A 234 -11.46 28.44 3.96
N LYS A 235 -11.99 29.33 3.11
CA LYS A 235 -12.58 28.95 1.83
C LYS A 235 -11.55 28.29 0.92
N SER A 236 -10.34 28.83 0.87
CA SER A 236 -9.23 28.30 0.07
C SER A 236 -8.86 26.88 0.52
N ASP A 237 -8.60 26.70 1.81
CA ASP A 237 -8.14 25.42 2.37
C ASP A 237 -9.21 24.34 2.23
N LEU A 238 -10.48 24.65 2.54
CA LEU A 238 -11.56 23.68 2.39
C LEU A 238 -11.86 23.35 0.93
N THR A 239 -11.70 24.30 0.01
CA THR A 239 -11.82 24.03 -1.43
C THR A 239 -10.70 23.09 -1.90
N ALA A 240 -9.46 23.35 -1.47
CA ALA A 240 -8.31 22.50 -1.77
C ALA A 240 -8.48 21.09 -1.17
N PHE A 241 -8.96 21.00 0.06
CA PHE A 241 -9.26 19.74 0.74
C PHE A 241 -10.30 18.91 -0.03
N MET A 242 -11.43 19.51 -0.40
CA MET A 242 -12.48 18.82 -1.15
C MET A 242 -12.03 18.36 -2.54
N LYS A 243 -11.21 19.17 -3.23
CA LYS A 243 -10.59 18.76 -4.50
C LYS A 243 -9.57 17.64 -4.32
N GLY A 244 -8.83 17.62 -3.22
CA GLY A 244 -7.94 16.51 -2.86
C GLY A 244 -8.69 15.19 -2.61
N LEU A 245 -9.90 15.28 -2.04
CA LEU A 245 -10.75 14.11 -1.77
C LEU A 245 -11.51 13.61 -3.00
N PHE A 246 -12.18 14.49 -3.74
CA PHE A 246 -13.11 14.13 -4.82
C PHE A 246 -12.58 14.43 -6.23
N GLY A 247 -11.34 14.93 -6.33
CA GLY A 247 -10.71 15.31 -7.58
C GLY A 247 -11.02 16.75 -8.02
N ASN A 248 -10.37 17.19 -9.10
CA ASN A 248 -10.40 18.59 -9.55
C ASN A 248 -11.79 19.12 -9.95
N LYS A 249 -12.74 18.21 -10.24
CA LYS A 249 -14.12 18.54 -10.61
C LYS A 249 -15.04 18.74 -9.40
N ALA A 250 -14.54 18.59 -8.17
CA ALA A 250 -15.32 18.79 -6.96
C ALA A 250 -15.82 20.24 -6.88
N GLU A 251 -17.15 20.40 -6.84
CA GLU A 251 -17.81 21.68 -6.65
C GLU A 251 -18.22 21.83 -5.18
N VAL A 252 -17.83 22.95 -4.57
CA VAL A 252 -18.10 23.29 -3.16
C VAL A 252 -18.96 24.54 -3.07
N ARG A 253 -19.91 24.53 -2.14
CA ARG A 253 -20.79 25.67 -1.85
C ARG A 253 -20.75 25.98 -0.37
N PHE A 254 -20.53 27.26 -0.05
CA PHE A 254 -20.54 27.78 1.31
C PHE A 254 -21.87 28.47 1.55
N ARG A 255 -22.59 28.09 2.60
CA ARG A 255 -23.84 28.72 3.02
C ARG A 255 -23.67 29.26 4.44
N PRO A 256 -24.23 30.45 4.76
CA PRO A 256 -24.29 30.90 6.14
C PRO A 256 -24.97 29.86 7.03
N SER A 257 -24.43 29.67 8.23
CA SER A 257 -25.01 28.85 9.29
C SER A 257 -24.73 29.51 10.64
N PHE A 258 -24.95 28.81 11.74
CA PHE A 258 -24.70 29.30 13.09
C PHE A 258 -24.04 28.21 13.95
N PHE A 259 -22.89 28.53 14.52
CA PHE A 259 -22.26 27.74 15.58
C PHE A 259 -21.80 28.70 16.70
N PRO A 260 -22.06 28.41 17.99
CA PRO A 260 -21.73 29.33 19.09
C PRO A 260 -20.24 29.71 19.20
N PHE A 261 -19.35 28.86 18.68
CA PHE A 261 -17.90 29.01 18.71
C PHE A 261 -17.32 29.69 17.45
N THR A 262 -18.13 30.03 16.44
CA THR A 262 -17.65 30.72 15.24
C THR A 262 -18.55 31.88 14.80
N GLU A 263 -17.95 32.97 14.32
CA GLU A 263 -18.65 34.11 13.72
C GLU A 263 -17.73 34.87 12.73
N PRO A 264 -18.04 34.91 11.42
CA PRO A 264 -19.16 34.27 10.75
C PRO A 264 -19.03 32.73 10.66
N SER A 265 -20.18 32.06 10.75
CA SER A 265 -20.34 30.62 10.61
C SER A 265 -20.83 30.21 9.21
N VAL A 266 -20.34 29.09 8.70
CA VAL A 266 -20.68 28.54 7.38
C VAL A 266 -20.83 27.01 7.40
N GLU A 267 -21.76 26.50 6.59
CA GLU A 267 -21.80 25.10 6.19
C GLU A 267 -21.22 24.94 4.79
N VAL A 268 -20.52 23.82 4.56
CA VAL A 268 -19.97 23.49 3.25
C VAL A 268 -20.66 22.26 2.69
N ASP A 269 -21.33 22.48 1.56
CA ASP A 269 -21.94 21.42 0.77
C ASP A 269 -21.01 21.03 -0.38
N VAL A 270 -21.03 19.76 -0.75
CA VAL A 270 -20.37 19.23 -1.94
C VAL A 270 -21.44 18.74 -2.92
N LYS A 271 -21.22 18.98 -4.21
CA LYS A 271 -22.10 18.44 -5.26
C LYS A 271 -22.08 16.91 -5.21
N CYS A 272 -23.26 16.31 -5.25
CA CYS A 272 -23.42 14.87 -5.07
C CYS A 272 -22.71 14.07 -6.18
N VAL A 273 -21.73 13.25 -5.82
CA VAL A 273 -20.95 12.44 -6.80
C VAL A 273 -21.76 11.27 -7.36
N PHE A 274 -22.82 10.83 -6.68
CA PHE A 274 -23.65 9.70 -7.11
C PHE A 274 -24.62 10.06 -8.24
N CYS A 275 -25.04 11.31 -8.32
CA CYS A 275 -26.00 11.77 -9.34
C CYS A 275 -25.49 12.94 -10.17
N ASP A 276 -24.29 13.45 -9.89
CA ASP A 276 -23.74 14.65 -10.53
C ASP A 276 -24.72 15.84 -10.51
N GLY A 277 -25.44 15.99 -9.39
CA GLY A 277 -26.46 17.03 -9.23
C GLY A 277 -27.83 16.71 -9.82
N LYS A 278 -28.04 15.54 -10.42
CA LYS A 278 -29.31 15.14 -11.06
C LYS A 278 -30.29 14.52 -10.05
N SER A 279 -31.58 14.58 -10.38
CA SER A 279 -32.68 13.99 -9.60
C SER A 279 -33.35 12.87 -10.40
N PRO A 280 -33.88 11.78 -9.77
CA PRO A 280 -33.94 11.52 -8.33
C PRO A 280 -32.68 10.85 -7.76
N CYS A 281 -32.30 11.22 -6.54
CA CYS A 281 -31.20 10.60 -5.79
C CYS A 281 -31.56 10.48 -4.31
N SER A 282 -31.58 9.27 -3.77
CA SER A 282 -31.92 9.01 -2.36
C SER A 282 -30.88 9.59 -1.40
N PHE A 283 -29.60 9.62 -1.79
CA PHE A 283 -28.51 10.09 -0.94
C PHE A 283 -28.56 11.61 -0.67
N CYS A 284 -28.75 12.42 -1.71
CA CYS A 284 -28.88 13.88 -1.59
C CYS A 284 -30.34 14.36 -1.53
N LYS A 285 -31.30 13.42 -1.43
CA LYS A 285 -32.76 13.70 -1.45
C LYS A 285 -33.19 14.57 -2.64
N GLY A 286 -32.55 14.35 -3.81
CA GLY A 286 -32.83 15.09 -5.05
C GLY A 286 -32.31 16.53 -5.11
N THR A 287 -31.62 17.04 -4.08
CA THR A 287 -31.12 18.44 -4.05
C THR A 287 -29.89 18.66 -4.92
N GLY A 288 -29.18 17.59 -5.28
CA GLY A 288 -27.90 17.65 -5.98
C GLY A 288 -26.71 18.07 -5.10
N TRP A 289 -26.95 18.47 -3.84
CA TRP A 289 -25.95 18.92 -2.88
C TRP A 289 -26.03 18.09 -1.60
N LYS A 290 -24.91 17.94 -0.91
CA LYS A 290 -24.89 17.27 0.38
C LYS A 290 -23.95 18.01 1.32
N GLU A 291 -24.47 18.40 2.47
CA GLU A 291 -23.73 19.00 3.56
C GLU A 291 -22.66 18.02 4.08
N MET A 292 -21.40 18.47 4.08
CA MET A 292 -20.25 17.64 4.46
C MET A 292 -19.58 18.07 5.74
N LEU A 293 -19.52 19.39 6.01
CA LEU A 293 -18.85 19.94 7.17
C LEU A 293 -19.42 21.29 7.58
N GLY A 294 -19.23 21.62 8.86
CA GLY A 294 -19.42 22.96 9.40
C GLY A 294 -18.07 23.65 9.61
N ALA A 295 -18.02 24.96 9.43
CA ALA A 295 -16.81 25.74 9.61
C ALA A 295 -17.12 27.20 9.93
N GLY A 296 -16.10 27.98 10.27
CA GLY A 296 -16.26 29.42 10.46
C GLY A 296 -15.03 30.08 11.06
N ILE A 297 -15.09 31.41 11.18
CA ILE A 297 -14.06 32.19 11.89
C ILE A 297 -14.27 32.00 13.39
N VAL A 298 -13.21 31.69 14.13
CA VAL A 298 -13.29 31.43 15.57
C VAL A 298 -13.83 32.66 16.28
N HIS A 299 -14.86 32.47 17.11
CA HIS A 299 -15.51 33.56 17.81
C HIS A 299 -14.54 34.19 18.83
N PRO A 300 -14.47 35.54 18.95
CA PRO A 300 -13.54 36.22 19.86
C PRO A 300 -13.58 35.76 21.32
N ASN A 301 -14.77 35.37 21.82
CA ASN A 301 -14.91 34.79 23.16
C ASN A 301 -14.13 33.48 23.32
N VAL A 302 -14.10 32.61 22.31
CA VAL A 302 -13.36 31.34 22.39
C VAL A 302 -11.86 31.62 22.51
N LEU A 303 -11.33 32.57 21.76
CA LEU A 303 -9.92 32.99 21.87
C LEU A 303 -9.62 33.59 23.25
N ARG A 304 -10.47 34.49 23.75
CA ARG A 304 -10.32 35.08 25.09
C ARG A 304 -10.35 34.04 26.21
N ASN A 305 -11.23 33.04 26.11
CA ASN A 305 -11.38 31.98 27.10
C ASN A 305 -10.10 31.16 27.30
N VAL A 306 -9.22 31.11 26.30
CA VAL A 306 -7.94 30.38 26.33
C VAL A 306 -6.71 31.30 26.37
N GLY A 307 -6.93 32.60 26.61
CA GLY A 307 -5.85 33.58 26.76
C GLY A 307 -5.20 34.04 25.46
N ILE A 308 -5.88 33.91 24.32
CA ILE A 308 -5.45 34.47 23.03
C ILE A 308 -6.20 35.79 22.78
N ASP A 309 -5.45 36.85 22.46
CA ASP A 309 -6.01 38.17 22.20
C ASP A 309 -6.63 38.26 20.79
N PRO A 310 -7.97 38.41 20.66
CA PRO A 310 -8.64 38.48 19.37
C PRO A 310 -8.39 39.78 18.60
N GLU A 311 -7.84 40.82 19.24
CA GLU A 311 -7.44 42.06 18.55
C GLU A 311 -6.11 41.88 17.79
N ILE A 312 -5.31 40.88 18.17
CA ILE A 312 -4.02 40.56 17.54
C ILE A 312 -4.14 39.35 16.61
N TYR A 313 -4.89 38.34 17.03
CA TYR A 313 -5.00 37.05 16.36
C TYR A 313 -6.42 36.79 15.90
N SER A 314 -6.54 36.19 14.73
CA SER A 314 -7.78 35.62 14.22
C SER A 314 -7.54 34.18 13.80
N GLY A 315 -8.61 33.46 13.54
CA GLY A 315 -8.49 32.07 13.13
C GLY A 315 -9.77 31.53 12.56
N TYR A 316 -9.68 30.35 11.95
CA TYR A 316 -10.84 29.60 11.54
C TYR A 316 -10.80 28.20 12.14
N ALA A 317 -11.98 27.59 12.27
CA ALA A 317 -12.12 26.18 12.59
C ALA A 317 -13.08 25.51 11.62
N PHE A 318 -12.94 24.20 11.44
CA PHE A 318 -13.87 23.36 10.69
C PHE A 318 -14.00 21.99 11.34
N GLY A 319 -15.14 21.33 11.12
CA GLY A 319 -15.41 19.99 11.61
C GLY A 319 -16.17 19.16 10.60
N MET A 320 -15.67 17.95 10.34
CA MET A 320 -16.27 17.01 9.40
C MET A 320 -16.47 15.64 10.03
N GLY A 321 -17.59 14.99 9.71
CA GLY A 321 -17.83 13.59 10.06
C GLY A 321 -17.11 12.66 9.09
N VAL A 322 -16.29 11.75 9.62
CA VAL A 322 -15.50 10.82 8.81
C VAL A 322 -16.41 9.84 8.09
N GLU A 323 -17.42 9.31 8.76
CA GLU A 323 -18.36 8.33 8.21
C GLU A 323 -19.07 8.88 6.98
N ARG A 324 -19.58 10.12 7.05
CA ARG A 324 -20.31 10.73 5.93
C ARG A 324 -19.42 10.90 4.70
N LEU A 325 -18.18 11.35 4.90
CA LEU A 325 -17.21 11.47 3.81
C LEU A 325 -16.75 10.09 3.31
N ALA A 326 -16.54 9.12 4.20
CA ALA A 326 -16.18 7.75 3.84
C ALA A 326 -17.27 7.09 3.00
N MET A 327 -18.54 7.25 3.37
CA MET A 327 -19.69 6.80 2.58
C MET A 327 -19.66 7.36 1.17
N LEU A 328 -19.38 8.65 1.03
CA LEU A 328 -19.30 9.30 -0.28
C LEU A 328 -18.08 8.83 -1.10
N MET A 329 -16.91 8.70 -0.45
CA MET A 329 -15.66 8.31 -1.09
C MET A 329 -15.63 6.84 -1.52
N LEU A 330 -16.24 5.97 -0.72
CA LEU A 330 -16.19 4.51 -0.87
C LEU A 330 -17.49 3.92 -1.43
N GLY A 331 -18.51 4.75 -1.68
CA GLY A 331 -19.80 4.31 -2.21
C GLY A 331 -20.66 3.51 -1.24
N ILE A 332 -20.42 3.65 0.07
CA ILE A 332 -21.17 2.94 1.12
C ILE A 332 -22.45 3.72 1.43
N LYS A 333 -23.60 3.04 1.41
CA LYS A 333 -24.92 3.68 1.53
C LYS A 333 -25.45 3.75 2.97
N ASP A 334 -24.91 2.95 3.87
CA ASP A 334 -25.41 2.80 5.24
C ASP A 334 -24.24 2.87 6.24
N ILE A 335 -24.35 3.74 7.25
CA ILE A 335 -23.32 3.92 8.28
C ILE A 335 -23.10 2.66 9.12
N ARG A 336 -24.13 1.82 9.30
CA ARG A 336 -24.08 0.61 10.13
C ARG A 336 -23.09 -0.42 9.59
N ALA A 337 -22.84 -0.40 8.29
CA ALA A 337 -21.82 -1.23 7.63
C ALA A 337 -20.41 -1.05 8.22
N PHE A 338 -20.12 0.10 8.84
CA PHE A 338 -18.84 0.35 9.51
C PHE A 338 -18.75 -0.27 10.91
N TYR A 339 -19.89 -0.59 11.54
CA TYR A 339 -19.96 -1.03 12.94
C TYR A 339 -20.40 -2.48 13.10
N GLU A 340 -21.07 -3.06 12.10
CA GLU A 340 -21.43 -4.48 12.05
C GLU A 340 -20.21 -5.40 11.90
N ASN A 341 -19.07 -4.87 11.45
CA ASN A 341 -17.82 -5.59 11.23
C ASN A 341 -17.95 -6.80 10.28
N ASP A 342 -18.77 -6.66 9.22
CA ASP A 342 -18.93 -7.71 8.22
C ASP A 342 -17.66 -7.87 7.36
N LEU A 343 -17.01 -9.04 7.48
CA LEU A 343 -15.79 -9.38 6.74
C LEU A 343 -15.95 -9.30 5.21
N ARG A 344 -17.16 -9.48 4.69
CA ARG A 344 -17.45 -9.36 3.24
C ARG A 344 -17.33 -7.93 2.75
N ILE A 345 -17.61 -6.96 3.63
CA ILE A 345 -17.45 -5.53 3.34
C ILE A 345 -15.97 -5.18 3.46
N TRP A 346 -15.30 -5.62 4.54
CA TRP A 346 -13.89 -5.30 4.77
C TRP A 346 -12.96 -5.82 3.68
N LYS A 347 -13.23 -7.00 3.12
CA LYS A 347 -12.43 -7.58 2.02
C LYS A 347 -12.48 -6.79 0.71
N GLN A 348 -13.43 -5.85 0.56
CA GLN A 348 -13.54 -5.00 -0.63
C GLN A 348 -12.58 -3.80 -0.61
N PHE A 349 -11.92 -3.56 0.52
CA PHE A 349 -11.03 -2.41 0.77
C PHE A 349 -9.65 -2.89 1.22
#